data_AF-A0AAD9JYE9-F1
#
_entry.id   AF-A0AAD9JYE9-F1
#
_cell.length_a   1.000
_cell.length_b   1.000
_cell.length_c   1.000
_cell.angle_alpha   90.00
_cell.angle_beta   90.00
_cell.angle_gamma   90.00
#
_symmetry.space_group_name_H-M   'P 1'
#
loop_
_entity.id
_entity.type
_entity.pdbx_description
1 polymer ?
#
loop_
_entity_poly.entity_id
_entity_poly.type
_entity_poly.pdbx_seq_one_letter_code
_entity_poly.pdbx_strand_id
1 'polypeptide(L)'
;MTIMAQSEHFMATDVEWDPTGRYVATGVSWWGHKVDNAFWMWNFQGKLLYKQPLERFCQLLWRPRPTTLLTAALIKDLKKNMKRYSTKFALEDKMRESTASKEQVERRRTQMADYQEWCNNLAERHHADKDKRLELRLGVDTDEVDSHVENFEEEVVEFLVSVDEIILEE
;
A
#
# COMPACT_ATOMS: atom_id res chain seq x y z
N MET A 1 -18.19 -2.77 -29.76
CA MET A 1 -16.82 -2.52 -29.25
C MET A 1 -16.78 -3.04 -27.82
N THR A 2 -15.97 -4.05 -27.53
CA THR A 2 -15.90 -4.64 -26.18
C THR A 2 -14.86 -3.89 -25.37
N ILE A 3 -15.27 -3.23 -24.30
CA ILE A 3 -14.37 -2.54 -23.36
C ILE A 3 -14.02 -3.54 -22.26
N MET A 4 -12.72 -3.76 -22.01
CA MET A 4 -12.27 -4.68 -20.95
C MET A 4 -12.36 -4.06 -19.55
N ALA A 5 -12.06 -2.77 -19.45
CA ALA A 5 -12.18 -2.00 -18.22
C ALA A 5 -12.27 -0.51 -18.54
N GLN A 6 -12.93 0.23 -17.66
CA GLN A 6 -12.98 1.69 -17.67
C GLN A 6 -12.54 2.16 -16.29
N SER A 7 -11.50 2.98 -16.24
CA SER A 7 -11.00 3.61 -15.03
C SER A 7 -10.82 5.10 -15.26
N GLU A 8 -11.03 5.88 -14.22
CA GLU A 8 -10.82 7.32 -14.24
C GLU A 8 -9.44 7.65 -13.68
N HIS A 9 -8.73 8.55 -14.36
CA HIS A 9 -7.52 9.16 -13.86
C HIS A 9 -7.63 10.67 -14.07
N PHE A 10 -8.02 11.35 -13.01
CA PHE A 10 -8.22 12.79 -13.00
C PHE A 10 -6.91 13.53 -13.31
N MET A 11 -6.98 14.56 -14.15
CA MET A 11 -5.83 15.37 -14.59
C MET A 11 -4.69 14.60 -15.28
N ALA A 12 -4.95 13.39 -15.79
CA ALA A 12 -3.95 12.62 -16.52
C ALA A 12 -3.42 13.44 -17.72
N THR A 13 -2.11 13.67 -17.76
CA THR A 13 -1.43 14.37 -18.85
C THR A 13 -0.91 13.39 -19.89
N ASP A 14 -0.41 12.25 -19.44
CA ASP A 14 0.32 11.29 -20.27
C ASP A 14 -0.21 9.87 -20.07
N VAL A 15 -0.25 9.10 -21.16
CA VAL A 15 -0.59 7.68 -21.16
C VAL A 15 0.38 6.92 -22.08
N GLU A 16 1.04 5.89 -21.55
CA GLU A 16 1.95 5.05 -22.33
C GLU A 16 1.79 3.58 -22.02
N TRP A 17 1.83 2.76 -23.08
CA TRP A 17 1.90 1.30 -22.97
C TRP A 17 3.34 0.83 -22.88
N ASP A 18 3.59 -0.16 -22.03
CA ASP A 18 4.88 -0.82 -22.03
C ASP A 18 5.10 -1.58 -23.36
N PRO A 19 6.34 -1.76 -23.83
CA PRO A 19 6.63 -2.44 -25.10
C PRO A 19 6.15 -3.90 -25.17
N THR A 20 5.75 -4.50 -24.05
CA THR A 20 5.17 -5.85 -24.02
C THR A 20 3.64 -5.88 -23.99
N GLY A 21 2.98 -4.73 -23.81
CA GLY A 21 1.52 -4.60 -23.77
C GLY A 21 0.86 -5.19 -22.53
N ARG A 22 1.63 -5.45 -21.46
CA ARG A 22 1.13 -6.00 -20.18
C ARG A 22 0.76 -4.93 -19.17
N TYR A 23 1.33 -3.74 -19.31
CA TYR A 23 1.15 -2.62 -18.39
C TYR A 23 0.85 -1.33 -19.14
N VAL A 24 0.05 -0.49 -18.50
CA VAL A 24 -0.21 0.89 -18.89
C VAL A 24 0.33 1.77 -17.79
N ALA A 25 1.10 2.80 -18.15
CA ALA A 25 1.45 3.87 -17.23
C ALA A 25 0.64 5.11 -17.62
N THR A 26 0.13 5.81 -16.60
CA THR A 26 -0.49 7.12 -16.77
C THR A 26 0.10 8.07 -15.76
N GLY A 27 0.29 9.34 -16.09
CA GLY A 27 0.92 10.31 -15.20
C GLY A 27 0.21 11.67 -15.18
N VAL A 28 0.50 12.43 -14.12
CA VAL A 28 0.12 13.84 -13.98
C VAL A 28 1.40 14.66 -13.92
N SER A 29 1.85 15.13 -15.08
CA SER A 29 3.07 15.90 -15.24
C SER A 29 2.98 17.26 -14.57
N TRP A 30 4.05 17.64 -13.88
CA TRP A 30 4.30 18.98 -13.33
C TRP A 30 4.27 20.06 -14.40
N TRP A 31 4.58 19.72 -15.65
CA TRP A 31 4.49 20.68 -16.75
C TRP A 31 3.04 21.05 -17.08
N GLY A 32 2.09 20.12 -16.90
CA GLY A 32 0.66 20.36 -17.12
C GLY A 32 -0.08 20.84 -15.87
N HIS A 33 0.09 20.14 -14.75
CA HIS A 33 -0.61 20.41 -13.49
C HIS A 33 0.35 20.50 -12.32
N LYS A 34 0.11 21.41 -11.37
CA LYS A 34 0.98 21.64 -10.19
C LYS A 34 0.52 20.90 -8.93
N VAL A 35 -0.50 20.07 -9.05
CA VAL A 35 -1.14 19.34 -7.95
C VAL A 35 -1.20 17.87 -8.34
N ASP A 36 -1.10 16.98 -7.34
CA ASP A 36 -1.21 15.53 -7.48
C ASP A 36 -0.25 14.90 -8.50
N ASN A 37 0.97 15.45 -8.57
CA ASN A 37 2.01 14.94 -9.45
C ASN A 37 2.45 13.54 -9.05
N ALA A 38 2.20 12.59 -9.94
CA ALA A 38 2.39 11.18 -9.71
C ALA A 38 2.34 10.41 -11.03
N PHE A 39 2.69 9.12 -10.95
CA PHE A 39 2.33 8.16 -11.97
C PHE A 39 1.59 6.96 -11.36
N TRP A 40 0.74 6.35 -12.19
CA TRP A 40 -0.07 5.18 -11.90
C TRP A 40 0.32 4.08 -12.89
N MET A 41 0.49 2.89 -12.36
CA MET A 41 0.80 1.69 -13.13
C MET A 41 -0.42 0.77 -13.10
N TRP A 42 -0.94 0.45 -14.27
CA TRP A 42 -2.08 -0.43 -14.45
C TRP A 42 -1.64 -1.70 -15.15
N ASN A 43 -2.31 -2.82 -14.90
CA ASN A 43 -2.18 -3.98 -15.76
C ASN A 43 -3.03 -3.81 -17.04
N PHE A 44 -2.82 -4.68 -18.04
CA PHE A 44 -3.58 -4.64 -19.30
C PHE A 44 -5.11 -4.82 -19.13
N GLN A 45 -5.56 -5.30 -17.96
CA GLN A 45 -6.97 -5.45 -17.61
C GLN A 45 -7.56 -4.20 -16.95
N GLY A 46 -6.79 -3.12 -16.78
CA GLY A 46 -7.23 -1.88 -16.13
C GLY A 46 -7.22 -1.89 -14.60
N LYS A 47 -6.60 -2.90 -13.96
CA LYS A 47 -6.40 -2.91 -12.51
C LYS A 47 -5.19 -2.07 -12.14
N LEU A 48 -5.37 -1.14 -11.19
CA LEU A 48 -4.27 -0.38 -10.60
C LEU A 48 -3.36 -1.31 -9.80
N LEU A 49 -2.07 -1.31 -10.13
CA LEU A 49 -1.03 -2.07 -9.44
C LEU A 49 -0.23 -1.20 -8.50
N TYR A 50 0.05 0.04 -8.91
CA TYR A 50 0.93 0.92 -8.18
C TYR A 50 0.61 2.38 -8.45
N LYS A 51 0.72 3.22 -7.41
CA LYS A 51 0.68 4.67 -7.51
C LYS A 51 1.88 5.22 -6.78
N GLN A 52 2.65 6.08 -7.44
CA GLN A 52 3.78 6.77 -6.82
C GLN A 52 3.60 8.27 -6.94
N PRO A 53 3.32 8.97 -5.82
CA PRO A 53 3.47 10.42 -5.78
C PRO A 53 4.95 10.79 -5.90
N LEU A 54 5.24 11.80 -6.72
CA LEU A 54 6.57 12.33 -6.95
C LEU A 54 6.47 13.85 -7.03
N GLU A 55 7.23 14.54 -6.17
CA GLU A 55 7.29 15.99 -6.22
C GLU A 55 7.85 16.43 -7.59
N ARG A 56 7.15 17.36 -8.25
CA ARG A 56 7.52 17.89 -9.57
C ARG A 56 7.78 16.80 -10.62
N PHE A 57 7.00 15.72 -10.61
CA PHE A 57 7.07 14.65 -11.62
C PHE A 57 6.96 15.22 -13.04
N CYS A 58 7.96 15.02 -13.91
CA CYS A 58 7.92 15.58 -15.27
C CYS A 58 7.36 14.61 -16.31
N GLN A 59 7.89 13.39 -16.38
CA GLN A 59 7.52 12.42 -17.40
C GLN A 59 7.86 10.99 -16.97
N LEU A 60 7.16 10.02 -17.56
CA LEU A 60 7.50 8.60 -17.51
C LEU A 60 7.48 8.08 -18.93
N LEU A 61 8.61 7.51 -19.36
CA LEU A 61 8.75 6.89 -20.66
C LEU A 61 9.19 5.45 -20.48
N TRP A 62 8.56 4.52 -21.20
CA TRP A 62 9.05 3.16 -21.23
C TRP A 62 10.33 3.06 -22.04
N ARG A 63 11.33 2.35 -21.50
CA ARG A 63 12.53 2.04 -22.27
C ARG A 63 12.14 1.19 -23.49
N PRO A 64 12.42 1.62 -24.73
CA PRO A 64 12.12 0.84 -25.92
C PRO A 64 12.80 -0.53 -25.84
N ARG A 65 12.05 -1.59 -26.15
CA ARG A 65 12.56 -2.95 -26.13
C ARG A 65 13.38 -3.21 -27.42
N PRO A 66 14.65 -3.59 -27.32
CA PRO A 66 15.44 -3.96 -28.50
C PRO A 66 14.79 -5.10 -29.29
N THR A 67 15.12 -5.18 -30.58
CA THR A 67 14.65 -6.25 -31.46
C THR A 67 15.02 -7.61 -30.91
N THR A 68 14.10 -8.57 -31.02
CA THR A 68 14.31 -9.93 -30.53
C THR A 68 15.48 -10.60 -31.26
N LEU A 69 16.32 -11.32 -30.51
CA LEU A 69 17.38 -12.17 -31.07
C LEU A 69 16.84 -13.51 -31.60
N LEU A 70 15.55 -13.78 -31.39
CA LEU A 70 14.92 -15.03 -31.80
C LEU A 70 14.63 -15.03 -33.30
N THR A 71 14.97 -16.15 -33.95
CA THR A 71 14.59 -16.40 -35.34
C THR A 71 13.07 -16.63 -35.46
N ALA A 72 12.53 -16.42 -36.66
CA ALA A 72 11.10 -16.63 -36.91
C ALA A 72 10.63 -18.06 -36.59
N ALA A 73 11.50 -19.06 -36.81
CA ALA A 73 11.21 -20.46 -36.48
C ALA A 73 11.05 -20.68 -34.96
N LEU A 74 11.95 -20.10 -34.15
CA LEU A 74 11.87 -20.16 -32.69
C LEU A 74 10.62 -19.46 -32.15
N ILE A 75 10.27 -18.30 -32.72
CA ILE A 75 9.05 -17.57 -32.35
C ILE A 75 7.81 -18.41 -32.66
N LYS A 76 7.79 -19.12 -33.79
CA LYS A 76 6.67 -20.00 -34.17
C LYS A 76 6.55 -21.19 -33.21
N ASP A 77 7.66 -21.81 -32.84
CA ASP A 77 7.66 -22.92 -31.88
C ASP A 77 7.23 -22.47 -30.47
N LEU A 78 7.71 -21.31 -30.00
CA LEU A 78 7.28 -20.71 -28.74
C LEU A 78 5.78 -20.45 -28.71
N LYS A 79 5.22 -19.88 -29.77
CA LYS A 79 3.77 -19.65 -29.90
C LYS A 79 2.98 -20.96 -29.87
N LYS A 80 3.48 -22.03 -30.51
CA LYS A 80 2.85 -23.36 -30.49
C LYS A 80 2.85 -23.98 -29.10
N ASN A 81 3.96 -23.83 -28.37
CA ASN A 81 4.17 -24.43 -27.06
C ASN A 81 3.79 -23.49 -25.90
N MET A 82 3.12 -22.36 -26.18
CA MET A 82 2.89 -21.29 -25.21
C MET A 82 2.10 -21.73 -23.98
N LYS A 83 1.15 -22.66 -24.15
CA LYS A 83 0.38 -23.23 -23.02
C LYS A 83 1.29 -23.95 -22.01
N ARG A 84 2.24 -24.76 -22.51
CA ARG A 84 3.20 -25.48 -21.66
C ARG A 84 4.06 -24.51 -20.85
N TYR A 85 4.59 -23.47 -21.50
CA TYR A 85 5.38 -22.45 -20.83
C TYR A 85 4.55 -21.64 -19.84
N SER A 86 3.31 -21.28 -20.19
CA SER A 86 2.41 -20.56 -19.29
C SER A 86 2.15 -21.32 -18.00
N THR A 87 1.82 -22.62 -18.07
CA THR A 87 1.62 -23.44 -16.86
C THR A 87 2.91 -23.55 -16.04
N LYS A 88 4.04 -23.79 -16.69
CA LYS A 88 5.34 -23.92 -16.01
C LYS A 88 5.72 -22.63 -15.27
N PHE A 89 5.68 -21.49 -15.96
CA PHE A 89 6.07 -20.21 -15.37
C PHE A 89 5.08 -19.73 -14.31
N ALA A 90 3.77 -19.98 -14.48
CA ALA A 90 2.79 -19.67 -13.44
C ALA A 90 3.05 -20.46 -12.14
N LEU A 91 3.44 -21.74 -12.24
CA LEU A 91 3.82 -22.54 -11.08
C LEU A 91 5.11 -22.01 -10.43
N GLU A 92 6.14 -21.73 -11.23
CA GLU A 92 7.43 -21.19 -10.74
C GLU A 92 7.25 -19.82 -10.08
N ASP A 93 6.43 -18.93 -10.64
CA ASP A 93 6.12 -17.61 -10.09
C ASP A 93 5.39 -17.73 -8.75
N LYS A 94 4.38 -18.59 -8.67
CA LYS A 94 3.65 -18.85 -7.42
C LYS A 94 4.56 -19.40 -6.31
N MET A 95 5.49 -20.29 -6.67
CA MET A 95 6.46 -20.83 -5.72
C MET A 95 7.42 -19.74 -5.23
N ARG A 96 7.92 -18.86 -6.12
CA ARG A 96 8.80 -17.75 -5.75
C ARG A 96 8.11 -16.71 -4.86
N GLU A 97 6.88 -16.35 -5.18
CA GLU A 97 6.08 -15.41 -4.37
C GLU A 97 5.85 -15.96 -2.95
N SER A 98 5.54 -17.25 -2.84
CA SER A 98 5.36 -17.94 -1.54
C SER A 98 6.64 -17.92 -0.71
N THR A 99 7.80 -18.23 -1.30
CA THR A 99 9.07 -18.25 -0.57
C THR A 99 9.51 -16.84 -0.14
N ALA A 100 9.45 -15.87 -1.03
CA ALA A 100 9.84 -14.48 -0.73
C ALA A 100 8.93 -13.84 0.33
N SER A 101 7.63 -14.16 0.30
CA SER A 101 6.67 -13.71 1.32
C SER A 101 6.94 -14.34 2.68
N LYS A 102 7.21 -15.66 2.74
CA LYS A 102 7.45 -16.37 4.00
C LYS A 102 8.64 -15.80 4.78
N GLU A 103 9.78 -15.61 4.13
CA GLU A 103 10.98 -15.09 4.80
C GLU A 103 10.75 -13.69 5.39
N GLN A 104 10.12 -12.79 4.61
CA GLN A 104 9.79 -11.45 5.09
C GLN A 104 8.75 -11.46 6.21
N VAL A 105 7.73 -12.31 6.10
CA VAL A 105 6.66 -12.45 7.10
C VAL A 105 7.22 -13.04 8.39
N GLU A 106 8.07 -14.06 8.31
CA GLU A 106 8.74 -14.65 9.47
C GLU A 106 9.62 -13.61 10.16
N ARG A 107 10.44 -12.86 9.42
CA ARG A 107 11.25 -11.77 9.99
C ARG A 107 10.39 -10.70 10.69
N ARG A 108 9.27 -10.30 10.09
CA ARG A 108 8.34 -9.35 10.73
C ARG A 108 7.68 -9.95 11.96
N ARG A 109 7.35 -11.25 11.92
CA ARG A 109 6.74 -11.98 13.03
C ARG A 109 7.70 -12.11 14.21
N THR A 110 8.98 -12.42 13.97
CA THR A 110 9.99 -12.45 15.04
C THR A 110 10.20 -11.07 15.64
N GLN A 111 10.36 -10.03 14.81
CA GLN A 111 10.48 -8.65 15.30
C GLN A 111 9.29 -8.21 16.15
N MET A 112 8.06 -8.57 15.76
CA MET A 112 6.86 -8.28 16.54
C MET A 112 6.83 -9.06 17.85
N ALA A 113 7.23 -10.33 17.84
CA ALA A 113 7.30 -11.16 19.04
C ALA A 113 8.34 -10.61 20.03
N ASP A 114 9.54 -10.25 19.55
CA ASP A 114 10.61 -9.66 20.36
C ASP A 114 10.15 -8.33 20.99
N TYR A 115 9.42 -7.51 20.22
CA TYR A 115 8.86 -6.25 20.72
C TYR A 115 7.78 -6.49 21.78
N GLN A 116 6.87 -7.44 21.55
CA GLN A 116 5.84 -7.81 22.53
C GLN A 116 6.44 -8.36 23.82
N GLU A 117 7.47 -9.21 23.70
CA GLU A 117 8.20 -9.73 24.85
C GLU A 117 8.88 -8.58 25.64
N TRP A 118 9.50 -7.64 24.93
CA TRP A 118 10.08 -6.46 25.57
C TRP A 118 9.02 -5.61 26.30
N CYS A 119 7.86 -5.35 25.67
CA CYS A 119 6.75 -4.64 26.31
C CYS A 119 6.23 -5.37 27.56
N ASN A 120 6.05 -6.69 27.47
CA ASN A 120 5.58 -7.50 28.60
C ASN A 120 6.59 -7.48 29.76
N ASN A 121 7.87 -7.65 29.47
CA ASN A 121 8.93 -7.55 30.48
C ASN A 121 8.97 -6.17 31.15
N LEU A 122 8.76 -5.10 30.38
CA LEU A 122 8.69 -3.75 30.91
C LEU A 122 7.46 -3.56 31.80
N ALA A 123 6.30 -4.07 31.37
CA ALA A 123 5.06 -4.03 32.14
C ALA A 123 5.20 -4.84 33.44
N GLU A 124 5.77 -6.04 33.41
CA GLU A 124 6.03 -6.86 34.60
C GLU A 124 6.96 -6.15 35.59
N ARG A 125 8.06 -5.56 35.11
CA ARG A 125 8.96 -4.75 35.96
C ARG A 125 8.23 -3.55 36.54
N HIS A 126 7.44 -2.85 35.73
CA HIS A 126 6.62 -1.74 36.18
C HIS A 126 5.62 -2.19 37.26
N HIS A 127 4.93 -3.32 37.10
CA HIS A 127 4.03 -3.85 38.12
C HIS A 127 4.79 -4.28 39.39
N ALA A 128 5.94 -4.94 39.25
CA ALA A 128 6.74 -5.38 40.39
C ALA A 128 7.31 -4.23 41.22
N ASP A 129 7.67 -3.11 40.58
CA ASP A 129 8.19 -1.92 41.27
C ASP A 129 7.07 -0.98 41.78
N LYS A 130 5.79 -1.36 41.66
CA LYS A 130 4.65 -0.53 42.07
C LYS A 130 4.76 -0.08 43.54
N ASP A 131 5.03 -1.01 44.45
CA ASP A 131 5.12 -0.70 45.89
C ASP A 131 6.24 0.30 46.21
N LYS A 132 7.40 0.14 45.55
CA LYS A 132 8.52 1.09 45.70
C LYS A 132 8.18 2.47 45.14
N ARG A 133 7.49 2.52 43.98
CA ARG A 133 7.03 3.79 43.40
C ARG A 133 6.05 4.49 44.31
N LEU A 134 5.13 3.74 44.92
CA LEU A 134 4.14 4.27 45.86
C LEU A 134 4.81 4.84 47.11
N GLU A 135 5.81 4.14 47.67
CA GLU A 135 6.61 4.63 48.81
C GLU A 135 7.35 5.92 48.47
N LEU A 136 8.02 5.98 47.32
CA LEU A 136 8.75 7.18 46.84
C LEU A 136 7.82 8.36 46.53
N ARG A 137 6.51 8.10 46.30
CA ARG A 137 5.47 9.10 46.03
C ARG A 137 4.61 9.41 47.26
N LEU A 138 5.06 9.05 48.47
CA LEU A 138 4.36 9.31 49.73
C LEU A 138 2.91 8.74 49.76
N GLY A 139 2.68 7.61 49.08
CA GLY A 139 1.37 6.95 49.04
C GLY A 139 0.43 7.41 47.92
N VAL A 140 0.87 8.31 47.04
CA VAL A 140 0.08 8.74 45.87
C VAL A 140 0.30 7.77 44.71
N ASP A 141 -0.74 7.00 44.37
CA ASP A 141 -0.74 6.16 43.17
C ASP A 141 -0.99 7.04 41.95
N THR A 142 -0.02 7.12 41.05
CA THR A 142 -0.12 7.88 39.79
C THR A 142 -0.36 6.99 38.59
N ASP A 143 -0.52 5.68 38.80
CA ASP A 143 -0.75 4.72 37.73
C ASP A 143 -2.27 4.62 37.42
N GLU A 144 -3.13 5.20 38.26
CA GLU A 144 -4.58 5.34 38.03
C GLU A 144 -4.88 6.60 37.21
N VAL A 145 -5.78 6.48 36.24
CA VAL A 145 -6.21 7.58 35.35
C VAL A 145 -6.76 8.77 36.15
N ASP A 146 -7.39 8.50 37.29
CA ASP A 146 -7.96 9.52 38.19
C ASP A 146 -6.93 10.30 39.01
N SER A 147 -5.64 9.94 38.99
CA SER A 147 -4.60 10.66 39.74
C SER A 147 -4.15 11.96 39.08
N HIS A 148 -4.53 12.19 37.82
CA HIS A 148 -4.07 13.29 36.99
C HIS A 148 -5.21 14.17 36.49
N VAL A 149 -6.28 14.34 37.27
CA VAL A 149 -7.47 15.16 36.91
C VAL A 149 -7.12 16.55 36.35
N GLU A 150 -6.04 17.18 36.85
CA GLU A 150 -5.58 18.49 36.37
C GLU A 150 -5.00 18.50 34.94
N ASN A 151 -4.64 17.34 34.38
CA ASN A 151 -4.08 17.18 33.03
C ASN A 151 -5.10 16.68 32.00
N PHE A 152 -6.38 16.51 32.37
CA PHE A 152 -7.43 16.12 31.43
C PHE A 152 -8.09 17.36 30.82
N GLU A 153 -7.92 17.55 29.52
CA GLU A 153 -8.78 18.42 28.71
C GLU A 153 -9.92 17.57 28.16
N GLU A 154 -11.16 17.85 28.59
CA GLU A 154 -12.35 17.16 28.11
C GLU A 154 -12.75 17.74 26.75
N GLU A 155 -12.38 17.06 25.66
CA GLU A 155 -12.70 17.47 24.29
C GLU A 155 -14.04 16.84 23.86
N VAL A 156 -15.10 17.66 23.79
CA VAL A 156 -16.42 17.23 23.31
C VAL A 156 -16.42 17.25 21.78
N VAL A 157 -16.40 16.08 21.15
CA VAL A 157 -16.47 15.94 19.68
C VAL A 157 -17.92 15.70 19.26
N GLU A 158 -18.55 16.70 18.64
CA GLU A 158 -19.89 16.58 18.08
C GLU A 158 -19.82 16.01 16.65
N PHE A 159 -20.58 14.95 16.39
CA PHE A 159 -20.74 14.35 15.07
C PHE A 159 -22.12 14.65 14.52
N LEU A 160 -22.18 15.13 13.28
CA LEU A 160 -23.42 15.28 12.53
C LEU A 160 -23.98 13.88 12.19
N VAL A 161 -25.06 13.46 12.84
CA VAL A 161 -25.64 12.11 12.68
C VAL A 161 -26.49 11.99 11.41
N SER A 162 -27.26 13.02 11.07
CA SER A 162 -28.08 13.03 9.85
C SER A 162 -28.54 14.44 9.49
N VAL A 163 -28.78 14.67 8.19
CA VAL A 163 -29.41 15.87 7.64
C VAL A 163 -30.67 15.43 6.93
N ASP A 164 -31.82 15.93 7.37
CA ASP A 164 -33.10 15.70 6.69
C ASP A 164 -33.43 16.93 5.82
N GLU A 165 -33.47 16.73 4.51
CA GLU A 165 -33.93 17.74 3.55
C GLU A 165 -35.43 17.59 3.31
N ILE A 166 -36.23 18.56 3.76
CA ILE A 166 -37.66 18.63 3.48
C ILE A 166 -37.86 19.64 2.36
N ILE A 167 -38.30 19.15 1.19
CA ILE A 167 -38.72 20.00 0.08
C ILE A 167 -40.13 20.49 0.39
N LEU A 168 -40.29 21.80 0.57
CA LEU A 168 -41.60 22.44 0.69
C LEU A 168 -42.14 22.67 -0.72
N GLU A 169 -43.23 21.99 -1.08
CA GLU A 169 -44.02 22.32 -2.27
C GLU A 169 -44.89 23.56 -1.98
N GLU A 170 -44.84 24.54 -2.90
CA GLU A 170 -45.70 25.74 -2.92
C GLU A 170 -47.16 25.40 -3.24
#